data_AF-A0A497MYR7-F1
#
_entry.id   AF-A0A497MYR7-F1
#
_cell.length_a   1.000
_cell.length_b   1.000
_cell.length_c   1.000
_cell.angle_alpha   90.00
_cell.angle_beta   90.00
_cell.angle_gamma   90.00
#
_symmetry.space_group_name_H-M   'P 1'
#
loop_
_entity.id
_entity.type
_entity.pdbx_description
1 polymer ?
#
loop_
_entity_poly.entity_id
_entity_poly.type
_entity_poly.pdbx_seq_one_letter_code
_entity_poly.pdbx_strand_id
1 'polypeptide(L)'
;MAEFAWRKDRKLMKEYEELSEVMYEDEVIFLFGFYLGRYAPELKQVDIRFRPAEEHPDAILLNMETGEMLNVDFESLSSNFREERKDASKCDLIVCMLHDWEDCPVPVLELSTGKFYKPSNR
;
A
#
# COMPACT_ATOMS: atom_id res chain seq x y z
N MET A 1 0.13 7.15 -27.61
CA MET A 1 0.93 6.39 -26.63
C MET A 1 2.29 7.04 -26.56
N ALA A 2 2.84 7.25 -25.36
CA ALA A 2 4.23 7.70 -25.27
C ALA A 2 5.14 6.61 -25.83
N GLU A 3 6.11 6.99 -26.65
CA GLU A 3 7.10 6.08 -27.23
C GLU A 3 8.43 6.31 -26.52
N PHE A 4 8.93 5.29 -25.84
CA PHE A 4 10.18 5.38 -25.08
C PHE A 4 11.38 5.14 -25.99
N ALA A 5 12.41 5.97 -25.86
CA ALA A 5 13.66 5.85 -26.61
C ALA A 5 14.63 4.88 -25.90
N TRP A 6 14.44 3.58 -26.11
CA TRP A 6 15.28 2.54 -25.52
C TRP A 6 16.72 2.57 -26.05
N ARG A 7 17.70 2.26 -25.20
CA ARG A 7 19.12 2.11 -25.59
C ARG A 7 19.75 0.86 -25.00
N LYS A 8 20.77 0.32 -25.70
CA LYS A 8 21.62 -0.76 -25.17
C LYS A 8 22.88 -0.14 -24.56
N ASP A 9 23.06 -0.29 -23.26
CA ASP A 9 24.20 0.26 -22.52
C ASP A 9 24.73 -0.79 -21.52
N ARG A 10 25.96 -1.25 -21.75
CA ARG A 10 26.58 -2.29 -20.92
C ARG A 10 26.92 -1.83 -19.51
N LYS A 11 27.20 -0.52 -19.33
CA LYS A 11 27.50 0.02 -18.00
C LYS A 11 26.22 0.08 -17.17
N LEU A 12 25.13 0.57 -17.76
CA LEU A 12 23.82 0.58 -17.10
C LEU A 12 23.30 -0.82 -16.80
N MET A 13 23.52 -1.82 -17.67
CA MET A 13 23.11 -3.19 -17.35
C MET A 13 23.86 -3.77 -16.16
N LYS A 14 25.17 -3.50 -16.06
CA LYS A 14 25.95 -3.94 -14.90
C LYS A 14 25.48 -3.26 -13.60
N GLU A 15 25.21 -1.96 -13.66
CA GLU A 15 24.64 -1.22 -12.54
C GLU A 15 23.27 -1.79 -12.14
N TYR A 16 22.38 -2.03 -13.11
CA TYR A 16 21.06 -2.65 -12.88
C TYR A 16 21.15 -4.00 -12.17
N GLU A 17 22.09 -4.86 -12.55
CA GLU A 17 22.30 -6.17 -11.92
C GLU A 17 22.82 -6.08 -10.48
N GLU A 18 23.44 -4.95 -10.09
CA GLU A 18 23.95 -4.70 -8.74
C GLU A 18 22.89 -4.05 -7.82
N LEU A 19 21.82 -3.50 -8.38
CA LEU A 19 20.72 -2.90 -7.61
C LEU A 19 19.79 -3.99 -7.08
N SER A 20 19.41 -3.88 -5.81
CA SER A 20 18.33 -4.68 -5.24
C SER A 20 16.98 -4.14 -5.73
N GLU A 21 16.02 -5.03 -5.95
CA GLU A 21 14.62 -4.63 -5.98
C GLU A 21 14.26 -4.04 -4.62
N VAL A 22 14.01 -2.73 -4.58
CA VAL A 22 13.53 -2.02 -3.40
C VAL A 22 12.16 -1.50 -3.75
N MET A 23 11.19 -1.71 -2.87
CA MET A 23 9.87 -1.15 -2.99
C MET A 23 9.61 -0.20 -1.83
N TYR A 24 9.23 1.02 -2.17
CA TYR A 24 8.96 2.07 -1.19
C TYR A 24 7.47 2.17 -0.90
N GLU A 25 7.11 2.68 0.28
CA GLU A 25 5.72 2.91 0.68
C GLU A 25 4.98 3.84 -0.29
N ASP A 26 5.66 4.87 -0.82
CA ASP A 26 5.10 5.75 -1.85
C ASP A 26 4.68 4.99 -3.12
N GLU A 27 5.37 3.91 -3.48
CA GLU A 27 4.97 3.05 -4.60
C GLU A 27 3.71 2.24 -4.28
N VAL A 28 3.53 1.83 -3.02
CA VAL A 28 2.30 1.18 -2.54
C VAL A 28 1.12 2.15 -2.67
N ILE A 29 1.29 3.41 -2.27
CA ILE A 29 0.28 4.46 -2.41
C ILE A 29 -0.11 4.66 -3.88
N PHE A 30 0.88 4.78 -4.77
CA PHE A 30 0.64 4.92 -6.21
C PHE A 30 -0.13 3.72 -6.79
N LEU A 31 0.30 2.50 -6.46
CA LEU A 31 -0.32 1.27 -6.96
C LEU A 31 -1.73 1.08 -6.40
N PHE A 32 -1.97 1.47 -5.15
CA PHE A 32 -3.32 1.46 -4.59
C PHE A 32 -4.26 2.40 -5.35
N GLY A 33 -3.83 3.64 -5.61
CA GLY A 33 -4.60 4.58 -6.43
C GLY A 33 -4.89 4.04 -7.84
N PHE A 34 -3.93 3.36 -8.47
CA PHE A 34 -4.14 2.69 -9.75
C PHE A 34 -5.12 1.51 -9.65
N TYR A 35 -5.01 0.69 -8.60
CA TYR A 35 -5.91 -0.44 -8.33
C TYR A 35 -7.36 0.03 -8.20
N LEU A 36 -7.60 1.08 -7.40
CA LEU A 36 -8.91 1.72 -7.24
C LEU A 36 -9.47 2.22 -8.59
N GLY A 37 -8.64 2.92 -9.37
CA GLY A 37 -9.09 3.50 -10.65
C GLY A 37 -9.34 2.48 -11.76
N ARG A 38 -8.64 1.35 -11.76
CA ARG A 38 -8.62 0.40 -12.89
C ARG A 38 -9.31 -0.94 -12.62
N TYR A 39 -9.17 -1.50 -11.42
CA TYR A 39 -9.55 -2.90 -11.16
C TYR A 39 -10.66 -3.07 -10.13
N ALA A 40 -10.91 -2.07 -9.27
CA ALA A 40 -11.99 -2.10 -8.29
C ALA A 40 -13.06 -1.02 -8.59
N PRO A 41 -13.91 -1.20 -9.62
CA PRO A 41 -14.94 -0.22 -10.00
C PRO A 41 -15.90 0.17 -8.86
N GLU A 42 -16.15 -0.74 -7.92
CA GLU A 42 -16.91 -0.53 -6.69
C GLU A 42 -16.23 0.44 -5.71
N LEU A 43 -14.92 0.62 -5.82
CA LEU A 43 -14.13 1.55 -5.00
C LEU A 43 -13.79 2.87 -5.73
N LYS A 44 -14.33 3.11 -6.93
CA LYS A 44 -14.14 4.39 -7.67
C LYS A 44 -14.66 5.62 -6.94
N GLN A 45 -15.42 5.41 -5.87
CA GLN A 45 -16.04 6.44 -5.06
C GLN A 45 -15.33 6.59 -3.71
N VAL A 46 -14.09 6.12 -3.61
CA VAL A 46 -13.24 6.30 -2.43
C VAL A 46 -12.39 7.57 -2.61
N ASP A 47 -12.54 8.54 -1.71
CA ASP A 47 -11.58 9.65 -1.55
C ASP A 47 -10.49 9.23 -0.55
N ILE A 48 -9.28 9.76 -0.74
CA ILE A 48 -8.14 9.50 0.14
C ILE A 48 -7.56 10.82 0.61
N ARG A 49 -7.39 10.99 1.92
CA ARG A 49 -6.71 12.15 2.49
C ARG A 49 -5.59 11.72 3.41
N PHE A 50 -4.38 12.12 3.05
CA PHE A 50 -3.16 11.86 3.82
C PHE A 50 -3.03 12.85 4.98
N ARG A 51 -2.52 12.35 6.10
CA ARG A 51 -2.03 13.16 7.21
C ARG A 51 -0.57 13.57 6.95
N PRO A 52 -0.01 14.52 7.72
CA PRO A 52 1.44 14.73 7.76
C PRO A 52 2.18 13.43 8.10
N ALA A 53 3.41 13.28 7.62
CA ALA A 53 4.19 12.04 7.75
C ALA A 53 4.49 11.65 9.21
N GLU A 54 4.40 12.60 10.15
CA GLU A 54 4.60 12.37 11.58
C GLU A 54 3.33 11.95 12.32
N GLU A 55 2.19 11.93 11.63
CA GLU A 55 0.89 11.55 12.20
C GLU A 55 0.52 10.12 11.80
N HIS A 56 0.07 9.36 12.79
CA HIS A 56 -0.48 8.01 12.63
C HIS A 56 -1.98 8.05 12.89
N PRO A 57 -2.84 7.41 12.07
CA PRO A 57 -2.56 6.62 10.84
C PRO A 57 -2.20 7.47 9.61
N ASP A 58 -1.59 6.88 8.58
CA ASP A 58 -1.14 7.63 7.38
C ASP A 58 -2.26 8.39 6.65
N ALA A 59 -3.45 7.80 6.52
CA ALA A 59 -4.55 8.44 5.79
C ALA A 59 -5.95 8.07 6.30
N ILE A 60 -6.95 8.74 5.73
CA ILE A 60 -8.37 8.39 5.81
C ILE A 60 -8.87 8.02 4.42
N LEU A 61 -9.49 6.84 4.31
CA LEU A 61 -10.32 6.46 3.17
C LEU A 61 -11.77 6.85 3.47
N LEU A 62 -12.42 7.56 2.56
CA LEU A 62 -13.83 7.93 2.66
C LEU A 62 -14.60 7.30 1.51
N ASN A 63 -15.58 6.45 1.83
CA ASN A 63 -16.58 6.05 0.87
C ASN A 63 -17.54 7.23 0.64
N MET A 64 -17.44 7.87 -0.54
CA MET A 64 -18.20 9.07 -0.88
C MET A 64 -19.71 8.80 -1.05
N GLU A 65 -20.13 7.55 -1.24
CA GLU A 65 -21.55 7.19 -1.33
C GLU A 65 -22.18 7.01 0.05
N THR A 66 -21.50 6.26 0.92
CA THR A 66 -22.04 5.86 2.22
C THR A 66 -21.66 6.82 3.36
N GLY A 67 -20.60 7.59 3.18
CA GLY A 67 -19.99 8.43 4.22
C GLY A 67 -19.18 7.64 5.25
N GLU A 68 -19.00 6.33 5.05
CA GLU A 68 -18.18 5.49 5.93
C GLU A 68 -16.69 5.77 5.72
N MET A 69 -15.92 5.67 6.80
CA MET A 69 -14.51 6.03 6.82
C MET A 69 -13.68 4.90 7.41
N LEU A 70 -12.45 4.76 6.90
CA LEU A 70 -11.42 3.89 7.46
C LEU A 70 -10.15 4.70 7.68
N ASN A 71 -9.52 4.53 8.83
CA ASN A 71 -8.13 4.87 9.03
C ASN A 71 -7.24 3.79 8.38
N VAL A 72 -6.26 4.22 7.60
CA VAL A 72 -5.39 3.31 6.85
C VAL A 72 -3.92 3.66 7.06
N ASP A 73 -3.09 2.62 7.12
CA ASP A 73 -1.64 2.70 6.99
C ASP A 73 -1.18 1.99 5.72
N PHE A 74 -0.17 2.56 5.08
CA PHE A 74 0.46 2.03 3.88
C PHE A 74 1.85 1.50 4.21
N GLU A 75 2.12 0.25 3.84
CA GLU A 75 3.35 -0.42 4.23
C GLU A 75 3.95 -1.19 3.05
N SER A 76 5.27 -1.22 2.91
CA SER A 76 5.89 -2.13 1.93
C SER A 76 5.66 -3.60 2.32
N LEU A 77 5.92 -3.93 3.59
CA LEU A 77 5.59 -5.20 4.23
C LEU A 77 4.63 -4.96 5.39
N SER A 78 3.61 -5.80 5.55
CA SER A 78 2.66 -5.63 6.67
C SER A 78 3.33 -5.61 8.06
N SER A 79 4.47 -6.28 8.22
CA SER A 79 5.23 -6.32 9.47
C SER A 79 5.90 -4.98 9.83
N ASN A 80 6.14 -4.09 8.86
CA ASN A 80 6.72 -2.76 9.11
C ASN A 80 5.85 -1.95 10.09
N PHE A 81 4.52 -2.02 9.96
CA PHE A 81 3.58 -1.43 10.91
C PHE A 81 3.92 -1.77 12.37
N ARG A 82 4.26 -3.04 12.63
CA ARG A 82 4.64 -3.52 13.96
C ARG A 82 6.04 -3.05 14.35
N GLU A 83 6.99 -3.07 13.41
CA GLU A 83 8.38 -2.67 13.64
C GLU A 83 8.49 -1.19 14.01
N GLU A 84 7.68 -0.34 13.37
CA GLU A 84 7.55 1.09 13.66
C GLU A 84 6.71 1.38 14.90
N ARG A 85 6.12 0.34 15.53
CA ARG A 85 5.29 0.44 16.74
C ARG A 85 4.04 1.30 16.53
N LYS A 86 3.46 1.27 15.34
CA LYS A 86 2.18 1.90 15.02
C LYS A 86 1.05 1.30 15.86
N ASP A 87 0.09 2.13 16.26
CA ASP A 87 -0.99 1.74 17.16
C ASP A 87 -2.13 1.07 16.38
N ALA A 88 -2.22 -0.26 16.48
CA ALA A 88 -3.25 -1.07 15.84
C ALA A 88 -4.68 -0.71 16.26
N SER A 89 -4.88 -0.09 17.43
CA SER A 89 -6.22 0.32 17.88
C SER A 89 -6.76 1.55 17.14
N LYS A 90 -5.90 2.26 16.41
CA LYS A 90 -6.25 3.44 15.62
C LYS A 90 -6.32 3.17 14.11
N CYS A 91 -5.91 1.98 13.68
CA CYS A 91 -5.83 1.60 12.27
C CYS A 91 -6.94 0.60 11.95
N ASP A 92 -7.75 0.90 10.94
CA ASP A 92 -8.85 0.02 10.52
C ASP A 92 -8.44 -0.93 9.38
N LEU A 93 -7.37 -0.59 8.64
CA LEU A 93 -6.87 -1.34 7.50
C LEU A 93 -5.38 -1.06 7.27
N ILE A 94 -4.58 -2.11 7.05
CA ILE A 94 -3.25 -1.97 6.46
C ILE A 94 -3.35 -2.28 4.96
N VAL A 95 -2.82 -1.40 4.12
CA VAL A 95 -2.63 -1.67 2.69
C VAL A 95 -1.14 -1.88 2.46
N CYS A 96 -0.75 -3.06 1.99
CA CYS A 96 0.66 -3.37 1.78
C CYS A 96 0.95 -3.99 0.42
N MET A 97 2.22 -3.97 0.00
CA MET A 97 2.61 -4.74 -1.18
C MET A 97 2.53 -6.24 -0.90
N LEU A 98 3.19 -6.68 0.17
CA LEU A 98 3.32 -8.08 0.54
C LEU A 98 2.93 -8.27 2.01
N HIS A 99 2.03 -9.22 2.26
CA HIS A 99 1.64 -9.59 3.61
C HIS A 99 2.55 -10.70 4.15
N ASP A 100 3.27 -10.39 5.23
CA ASP A 100 4.26 -11.24 5.89
C ASP A 100 4.02 -11.39 7.41
N TRP A 101 2.94 -10.80 7.93
CA TRP A 101 2.60 -10.81 9.35
C TRP A 101 1.36 -11.68 9.64
N GLU A 102 1.58 -12.98 9.84
CA GLU A 102 0.51 -13.98 10.02
C GLU A 102 -0.47 -13.68 11.19
N ASP A 103 0.06 -13.19 12.31
CA ASP A 103 -0.71 -12.81 13.51
C ASP A 103 -1.13 -11.32 13.51
N CYS A 104 -1.34 -10.71 12.35
CA CYS A 104 -1.72 -9.30 12.27
C CYS A 104 -3.11 -9.06 12.90
N PRO A 105 -3.23 -8.10 13.86
CA PRO A 105 -4.50 -7.79 14.52
C PRO A 105 -5.38 -6.83 13.70
N VAL A 106 -4.86 -6.27 12.61
CA VAL A 106 -5.55 -5.33 11.72
C VAL A 106 -5.87 -6.07 10.41
N PRO A 107 -7.02 -5.84 9.75
CA PRO A 107 -7.25 -6.36 8.41
C PRO A 107 -6.17 -5.89 7.43
N VAL A 108 -5.78 -6.73 6.46
CA VAL A 108 -4.72 -6.40 5.50
C VAL A 108 -5.20 -6.58 4.07
N LEU A 109 -5.00 -5.57 3.22
CA LEU A 109 -5.13 -5.66 1.78
C LEU A 109 -3.75 -5.74 1.14
N GLU A 110 -3.44 -6.87 0.51
CA GLU A 110 -2.17 -7.11 -0.18
C GLU A 110 -2.31 -6.80 -1.68
N LEU A 111 -1.55 -5.83 -2.19
CA LEU A 111 -1.66 -5.38 -3.57
C LEU A 111 -1.04 -6.35 -4.59
N SER A 112 0.02 -7.07 -4.23
CA SER A 112 0.70 -7.98 -5.17
C SER A 112 -0.17 -9.16 -5.62
N THR A 113 -1.11 -9.60 -4.78
CA THR A 113 -2.06 -10.68 -5.11
C THR A 113 -3.53 -10.24 -5.13
N GLY A 114 -3.84 -9.03 -4.66
CA GLY A 114 -5.20 -8.53 -4.50
C GLY A 114 -6.00 -9.22 -3.38
N LYS A 115 -5.32 -9.93 -2.47
CA LYS A 115 -5.95 -10.68 -1.38
C LYS A 115 -6.26 -9.78 -0.19
N PHE A 116 -7.41 -10.04 0.43
CA PHE A 116 -7.81 -9.42 1.69
C PHE A 116 -7.73 -10.45 2.82
N TYR A 117 -6.95 -10.14 3.85
CA TYR A 117 -6.73 -10.97 5.03
C TYR A 117 -7.52 -10.37 6.20
N LYS A 118 -8.28 -11.23 6.88
CA LYS A 118 -8.99 -10.84 8.11
C LYS A 118 -8.03 -10.86 9.29
N PRO A 119 -8.29 -10.10 10.37
CA PRO A 119 -7.51 -10.18 11.59
C PRO A 119 -7.45 -11.62 12.11
N SER A 120 -6.27 -12.03 12.56
CA SER A 120 -6.11 -13.30 13.27
C SER A 120 -6.69 -13.13 14.68
N ASN A 121 -7.85 -13.73 14.94
CA ASN A 121 -8.42 -13.79 16.29
C ASN A 121 -7.46 -14.56 17.20
N ARG A 122 -6.92 -13.91 18.23
CA ARG A 122 -6.47 -14.59 19.44
C ARG A 122 -7.60 -14.66 20.45
#